data_AF-A0A5D4KD17-F1
#
_entry.id   AF-A0A5D4KD17-F1
#
_cell.length_a   1.000
_cell.length_b   1.000
_cell.length_c   1.000
_cell.angle_alpha   90.00
_cell.angle_beta   90.00
_cell.angle_gamma   90.00
#
_symmetry.space_group_name_H-M   'P 1'
#
loop_
_entity.id
_entity.type
_entity.pdbx_description
1 polymer ?
#
loop_
_entity_poly.entity_id
_entity_poly.type
_entity_poly.pdbx_seq_one_letter_code
_entity_poly.pdbx_strand_id
1 'polypeptide(L)'
;MDFGIVGQKIRELRKNIGLSQEELSEGICTQAQISKIEKGDVYPYASTLYLISRKLGVDVNYFFDIGMTPRLDYVLEVGRQLKMARRNLDYKEMKSIVTTEEENPLFFNNKRNQQILLWHKGIYQYELDKDLEKAEQTLREAIKLTHTTNKIWTEREIEILLNIGVMYFESGFLEHALANYKEVKTHIEALPHLNDYTIKTRLFYNIARVLTRLLEYQESNEYCKEAIHWCIDKDNMYLLGELHYHIGYNCELQEDRESARKYMQKALTVFELQEDDKYINFINKKIKDFPI
;
A
#
# COMPACT_ATOMS: atom_id res chain seq x y z
N MET A 1 3.77 -15.40 -20.45
CA MET A 1 4.91 -14.48 -20.57
C MET A 1 5.22 -14.32 -22.04
N ASP A 2 5.09 -13.12 -22.57
CA ASP A 2 5.47 -12.78 -23.93
C ASP A 2 6.94 -12.39 -23.96
N PHE A 3 7.81 -13.33 -24.34
CA PHE A 3 9.24 -13.07 -24.41
C PHE A 3 9.65 -12.30 -25.67
N GLY A 4 8.75 -12.13 -26.65
CA GLY A 4 9.00 -11.20 -27.76
C GLY A 4 9.13 -9.78 -27.23
N ILE A 5 8.23 -9.37 -26.33
CA ILE A 5 8.29 -8.06 -25.66
C ILE A 5 9.54 -7.96 -24.77
N VAL A 6 9.89 -9.02 -24.04
CA VAL A 6 11.12 -9.06 -23.23
C VAL A 6 12.37 -8.84 -24.09
N GLY A 7 12.48 -9.56 -25.21
CA GLY A 7 13.58 -9.42 -26.16
C GLY A 7 13.69 -8.01 -26.73
N GLN A 8 12.56 -7.42 -27.13
CA GLN A 8 12.51 -6.03 -27.59
C GLN A 8 12.99 -5.05 -26.51
N LYS A 9 12.60 -5.28 -25.24
CA LYS A 9 13.01 -4.40 -24.15
C LYS A 9 14.49 -4.52 -23.78
N ILE A 10 15.05 -5.73 -23.82
CA ILE A 10 16.50 -5.95 -23.69
C ILE A 10 17.24 -5.14 -24.77
N ARG A 11 16.77 -5.23 -26.03
CA ARG A 11 17.35 -4.48 -27.15
C ARG A 11 17.28 -2.97 -26.96
N GLU A 12 16.13 -2.48 -26.48
CA GLU A 12 15.93 -1.05 -26.20
C GLU A 12 16.89 -0.56 -25.13
N LEU A 13 16.94 -1.21 -23.96
CA LEU A 13 17.84 -0.83 -22.87
C LEU A 13 19.30 -0.87 -23.31
N ARG A 14 19.72 -1.95 -23.97
CA ARG A 14 21.09 -2.09 -24.50
C ARG A 14 21.47 -0.92 -25.40
N LYS A 15 20.59 -0.53 -26.32
CA LYS A 15 20.82 0.61 -27.22
C LYS A 15 20.86 1.95 -26.47
N ASN A 16 20.00 2.14 -25.49
CA ASN A 16 19.94 3.38 -24.70
C ASN A 16 21.25 3.64 -23.94
N ILE A 17 21.93 2.58 -23.49
CA ILE A 17 23.24 2.67 -22.82
C ILE A 17 24.43 2.48 -23.78
N GLY A 18 24.18 2.39 -25.09
CA GLY A 18 25.22 2.36 -26.12
C GLY A 18 25.98 1.03 -26.27
N LEU A 19 25.50 -0.07 -25.68
CA LEU A 19 26.17 -1.37 -25.79
C LEU A 19 25.88 -2.07 -27.13
N SER A 20 26.89 -2.75 -27.67
CA SER A 20 26.75 -3.73 -28.76
C SER A 20 26.23 -5.07 -28.22
N GLN A 21 25.75 -5.95 -29.12
CA GLN A 21 25.34 -7.30 -28.72
C GLN A 21 26.51 -8.15 -28.23
N GLU A 22 27.72 -7.90 -28.75
CA GLU A 22 28.95 -8.57 -28.33
C GLU A 22 29.31 -8.19 -26.90
N GLU A 23 29.34 -6.89 -26.58
CA GLU A 23 29.60 -6.38 -25.23
C GLU A 23 28.54 -6.87 -24.23
N LEU A 24 27.26 -6.93 -24.62
CA LEU A 24 26.23 -7.50 -23.76
C LEU A 24 26.43 -9.02 -23.54
N SER A 25 26.92 -9.75 -24.54
CA SER A 25 27.10 -11.21 -24.46
C SER A 25 28.31 -11.65 -23.63
N GLU A 26 29.34 -10.80 -23.53
CA GLU A 26 30.62 -11.15 -22.90
C GLU A 26 30.45 -11.66 -21.46
N GLY A 27 30.96 -12.87 -21.18
CA GLY A 27 30.86 -13.53 -19.88
C GLY A 27 29.48 -14.13 -19.56
N ILE A 28 28.53 -14.10 -20.51
CA ILE A 28 27.16 -14.56 -20.33
C ILE A 28 26.81 -15.65 -21.33
N CYS A 29 26.92 -15.36 -22.62
CA CYS A 29 26.57 -16.26 -23.72
C CYS A 29 27.22 -15.81 -25.03
N THR A 30 26.80 -16.39 -26.17
CA THR A 30 27.31 -15.94 -27.48
C THR A 30 26.56 -14.70 -27.98
N GLN A 31 27.23 -13.85 -28.76
CA GLN A 31 26.60 -12.70 -29.42
C GLN A 31 25.39 -13.11 -30.28
N ALA A 32 25.48 -14.25 -30.96
CA ALA A 32 24.36 -14.82 -31.72
C ALA A 32 23.17 -15.19 -30.82
N GLN A 33 23.41 -15.67 -29.60
CA GLN A 33 22.35 -15.98 -28.64
C GLN A 33 21.66 -14.71 -28.13
N ILE A 34 22.41 -13.64 -27.82
CA ILE A 34 21.82 -12.31 -27.54
C ILE A 34 20.95 -11.86 -28.71
N SER A 35 21.42 -11.96 -29.95
CA SER A 35 20.61 -11.57 -31.11
C SER A 35 19.31 -12.36 -31.24
N LYS A 36 19.31 -13.66 -30.92
CA LYS A 36 18.09 -14.49 -30.95
C LYS A 36 17.15 -14.15 -29.80
N ILE A 37 17.67 -13.88 -28.61
CA ILE A 37 16.89 -13.42 -27.45
C ILE A 37 16.21 -12.08 -27.78
N GLU A 38 16.95 -11.11 -28.33
CA GLU A 38 16.39 -9.79 -28.68
C GLU A 38 15.29 -9.82 -29.73
N LYS A 39 15.30 -10.85 -30.61
CA LYS A 39 14.25 -11.08 -31.60
C LYS A 39 13.04 -11.83 -31.05
N GLY A 40 13.17 -12.44 -29.86
CA GLY A 40 12.18 -13.35 -29.31
C GLY A 40 12.25 -14.77 -29.88
N ASP A 41 13.30 -15.11 -30.63
CA ASP A 41 13.46 -16.42 -31.28
C ASP A 41 13.84 -17.52 -30.26
N VAL A 42 14.48 -17.14 -29.16
CA VAL A 42 14.96 -18.06 -28.11
C VAL A 42 14.65 -17.49 -26.73
N TYR A 43 14.12 -18.35 -25.87
CA TYR A 43 13.89 -18.04 -24.46
C TYR A 43 15.19 -18.19 -23.64
N PRO A 44 15.67 -17.14 -22.95
CA PRO A 44 16.84 -17.28 -22.10
C PRO A 44 16.53 -18.12 -20.86
N TYR A 45 17.53 -18.86 -20.38
CA TYR A 45 17.47 -19.44 -19.04
C TYR A 45 17.41 -18.32 -17.99
N ALA A 46 16.84 -18.62 -16.82
CA ALA A 46 16.74 -17.65 -15.72
C ALA A 46 18.10 -17.06 -15.32
N SER A 47 19.16 -17.89 -15.30
CA SER A 47 20.53 -17.46 -15.03
C SER A 47 21.05 -16.47 -16.09
N THR A 48 20.78 -16.74 -17.37
CA THR A 48 21.14 -15.84 -18.48
C THR A 48 20.40 -14.51 -18.36
N LEU A 49 19.09 -14.54 -18.10
CA LEU A 49 18.29 -13.31 -17.96
C LEU A 49 18.77 -12.46 -16.77
N TYR A 50 19.13 -13.09 -15.65
CA TYR A 50 19.71 -12.41 -14.49
C TYR A 50 21.05 -11.73 -14.81
N LEU A 51 21.96 -12.42 -15.51
CA LEU A 51 23.24 -11.83 -15.91
C LEU A 51 23.05 -10.68 -16.90
N ILE A 52 22.10 -10.79 -17.82
CA ILE A 52 21.71 -9.70 -18.74
C ILE A 52 21.20 -8.50 -17.93
N SER A 53 20.31 -8.70 -16.96
CA SER A 53 19.76 -7.61 -16.14
C SER A 53 20.86 -6.86 -15.39
N ARG A 54 21.84 -7.59 -14.84
CA ARG A 54 23.03 -7.04 -14.18
C ARG A 54 23.86 -6.15 -15.11
N LYS A 55 24.12 -6.56 -16.36
CA LYS A 55 24.86 -5.72 -17.33
C LYS A 55 24.07 -4.50 -17.76
N LEU A 56 22.75 -4.61 -17.85
CA LEU A 56 21.86 -3.51 -18.22
C LEU A 56 21.51 -2.58 -17.05
N GLY A 57 21.99 -2.87 -15.83
CA GLY A 57 21.76 -2.04 -14.65
C GLY A 57 20.31 -2.05 -14.15
N VAL A 58 19.54 -3.10 -14.44
CA VAL A 58 18.14 -3.24 -14.03
C VAL A 58 17.91 -4.49 -13.19
N ASP A 59 16.89 -4.44 -12.32
CA ASP A 59 16.42 -5.62 -11.60
C ASP A 59 15.82 -6.64 -12.57
N VAL A 60 16.06 -7.93 -12.34
CA VAL A 60 15.57 -8.99 -13.24
C VAL A 60 14.03 -9.04 -13.30
N ASN A 61 13.35 -8.64 -12.22
CA ASN A 61 11.89 -8.55 -12.14
C ASN A 61 11.31 -7.60 -13.18
N TYR A 62 12.07 -6.57 -13.60
CA TYR A 62 11.67 -5.66 -14.67
C TYR A 62 11.26 -6.40 -15.95
N PHE A 63 12.01 -7.43 -16.35
CA PHE A 63 11.70 -8.20 -17.55
C PHE A 63 10.51 -9.14 -17.34
N PHE A 64 10.37 -9.70 -16.14
CA PHE A 64 9.23 -10.55 -15.79
C PHE A 64 7.92 -9.76 -15.82
N ASP A 65 7.90 -8.55 -15.28
CA ASP A 65 6.69 -7.73 -15.22
C ASP A 65 6.22 -7.31 -16.61
N ILE A 66 7.15 -6.90 -17.48
CA ILE A 66 6.87 -6.51 -18.86
C ILE A 66 6.41 -7.69 -19.71
N GLY A 67 7.04 -8.86 -19.52
CA GLY A 67 6.64 -10.08 -20.23
C GLY A 67 5.31 -10.65 -19.75
N MET A 68 4.90 -10.37 -18.52
CA MET A 68 3.65 -10.92 -17.95
C MET A 68 2.46 -9.98 -18.08
N THR A 69 2.70 -8.67 -18.18
CA THR A 69 1.63 -7.66 -18.20
C THR A 69 1.77 -6.77 -19.43
N PRO A 70 0.95 -6.99 -20.47
CA PRO A 70 0.85 -6.06 -21.59
C PRO A 70 0.51 -4.64 -21.09
N ARG A 71 1.21 -3.62 -21.60
CA ARG A 71 1.05 -2.22 -21.15
C ARG A 71 1.12 -2.05 -19.63
N LEU A 72 2.15 -2.64 -19.01
CA LEU A 72 2.40 -2.53 -17.58
C LEU A 72 2.42 -1.06 -17.10
N ASP A 73 2.99 -0.16 -17.89
CA ASP A 73 3.02 1.28 -17.66
C ASP A 73 1.61 1.86 -17.44
N TYR A 74 0.64 1.46 -18.28
CA TYR A 74 -0.75 1.86 -18.13
C TYR A 74 -1.37 1.34 -16.82
N VAL A 75 -1.17 0.06 -16.52
CA VAL A 75 -1.71 -0.57 -15.30
C VAL A 75 -1.14 0.09 -14.04
N LEU A 76 0.17 0.39 -14.05
CA LEU A 76 0.84 1.09 -12.95
C LEU A 76 0.28 2.52 -12.78
N GLU A 77 0.03 3.23 -13.87
CA GLU A 77 -0.53 4.58 -13.83
C GLU A 77 -1.96 4.59 -13.26
N VAL A 78 -2.83 3.68 -13.69
CA VAL A 78 -4.17 3.50 -13.11
C VAL A 78 -4.09 3.22 -11.61
N GLY A 79 -3.21 2.30 -11.20
CA GLY A 79 -2.98 1.99 -9.79
C GLY A 79 -2.52 3.20 -8.98
N ARG A 80 -1.66 4.04 -9.56
CA ARG A 80 -1.18 5.30 -8.97
C ARG A 80 -2.33 6.30 -8.80
N GLN A 81 -3.17 6.48 -9.82
CA GLN A 81 -4.32 7.38 -9.78
C GLN A 81 -5.34 6.95 -8.72
N LEU A 82 -5.65 5.65 -8.63
CA LEU A 82 -6.51 5.09 -7.58
C LEU A 82 -5.95 5.33 -6.17
N LYS A 83 -4.63 5.16 -5.99
CA LYS A 83 -3.96 5.46 -4.71
C LYS A 83 -4.06 6.95 -4.35
N MET A 84 -3.92 7.85 -5.33
CA MET A 84 -4.08 9.29 -5.12
C MET A 84 -5.52 9.67 -4.78
N ALA A 85 -6.50 9.16 -5.52
CA ALA A 85 -7.92 9.38 -5.26
C ALA A 85 -8.28 8.95 -3.83
N ARG A 86 -7.78 7.78 -3.40
CA ARG A 86 -7.94 7.30 -2.02
C ARG A 86 -7.33 8.25 -0.98
N ARG A 87 -6.10 8.72 -1.19
CA ARG A 87 -5.41 9.64 -0.26
C ARG A 87 -6.14 10.99 -0.14
N ASN A 88 -6.72 11.46 -1.23
CA ASN A 88 -7.44 12.73 -1.29
C ASN A 88 -8.92 12.60 -0.91
N LEU A 89 -9.38 11.39 -0.56
CA LEU A 89 -10.78 11.07 -0.28
C LEU A 89 -11.73 11.40 -1.46
N ASP A 90 -11.21 11.38 -2.69
CA ASP A 90 -11.98 11.63 -3.91
C ASP A 90 -12.61 10.33 -4.42
N TYR A 91 -13.67 9.92 -3.74
CA TYR A 91 -14.39 8.68 -4.06
C TYR A 91 -15.16 8.75 -5.39
N LYS A 92 -15.46 9.95 -5.88
CA LYS A 92 -16.13 10.13 -7.18
C LYS A 92 -15.16 9.86 -8.32
N GLU A 93 -13.95 10.41 -8.24
CA GLU A 93 -12.88 10.11 -9.20
C GLU A 93 -12.51 8.62 -9.16
N MET A 94 -12.38 8.06 -7.96
CA MET A 94 -12.15 6.62 -7.80
C MET A 94 -13.21 5.77 -8.51
N LYS A 95 -14.49 6.11 -8.37
CA LYS A 95 -15.59 5.42 -9.06
C LYS A 95 -15.47 5.55 -10.58
N SER A 96 -15.18 6.74 -11.09
CA SER A 96 -15.00 7.01 -12.52
C SER A 96 -13.88 6.15 -13.13
N ILE A 97 -12.71 6.12 -12.48
CA ILE A 97 -11.57 5.30 -12.90
C ILE A 97 -11.96 3.82 -12.91
N VAL A 98 -12.52 3.32 -11.80
CA VAL A 98 -12.88 1.90 -11.70
C VAL A 98 -13.89 1.50 -12.78
N THR A 99 -14.97 2.26 -12.96
CA THR A 99 -16.00 1.94 -13.97
C THR A 99 -15.44 1.96 -15.39
N THR A 100 -14.48 2.85 -15.70
CA THR A 100 -13.82 2.89 -17.01
C THR A 100 -12.94 1.65 -17.24
N GLU A 101 -12.23 1.19 -16.21
CA GLU A 101 -11.27 0.10 -16.32
C GLU A 101 -11.87 -1.31 -16.15
N GLU A 102 -13.11 -1.42 -15.66
CA GLU A 102 -13.79 -2.71 -15.47
C GLU A 102 -13.96 -3.49 -16.77
N GLU A 103 -14.18 -2.80 -17.89
CA GLU A 103 -14.32 -3.41 -19.22
C GLU A 103 -12.97 -3.63 -19.93
N ASN A 104 -11.87 -3.13 -19.35
CA ASN A 104 -10.54 -3.18 -19.98
C ASN A 104 -9.92 -4.59 -19.87
N PRO A 105 -9.55 -5.23 -21.01
CA PRO A 105 -8.89 -6.54 -21.03
C PRO A 105 -7.62 -6.66 -20.19
N LEU A 106 -6.91 -5.56 -19.96
CA LEU A 106 -5.72 -5.53 -19.11
C LEU A 106 -6.04 -5.81 -17.64
N PHE A 107 -7.25 -5.50 -17.20
CA PHE A 107 -7.71 -5.69 -15.84
C PHE A 107 -8.53 -6.97 -15.70
N PHE A 108 -9.58 -7.17 -16.49
CA PHE A 108 -10.48 -8.32 -16.28
C PHE A 108 -9.82 -9.69 -16.56
N ASN A 109 -8.82 -9.76 -17.47
CA ASN A 109 -8.12 -11.02 -17.74
C ASN A 109 -6.99 -11.33 -16.75
N ASN A 110 -6.59 -10.35 -15.92
CA ASN A 110 -5.49 -10.51 -14.98
C ASN A 110 -6.01 -10.38 -13.55
N LYS A 111 -6.04 -11.48 -12.81
CA LYS A 111 -6.56 -11.55 -11.43
C LYS A 111 -5.93 -10.51 -10.50
N ARG A 112 -4.63 -10.21 -10.63
CA ARG A 112 -3.95 -9.21 -9.78
C ARG A 112 -4.39 -7.79 -10.10
N ASN A 113 -4.65 -7.49 -11.37
CA ASN A 113 -5.13 -6.18 -11.81
C ASN A 113 -6.61 -6.01 -11.46
N GLN A 114 -7.42 -7.04 -11.72
CA GLN A 114 -8.83 -7.07 -11.32
C GLN A 114 -9.01 -6.87 -9.81
N GLN A 115 -8.14 -7.47 -8.98
CA GLN A 115 -8.17 -7.24 -7.54
C GLN A 115 -7.99 -5.76 -7.18
N ILE A 116 -7.14 -5.00 -7.88
CA ILE A 116 -6.96 -3.56 -7.63
C ILE A 116 -8.28 -2.82 -7.87
N LEU A 117 -8.99 -3.15 -8.96
CA LEU A 117 -10.28 -2.52 -9.25
C LEU A 117 -11.34 -2.87 -8.21
N LEU A 118 -11.50 -4.16 -7.88
CA LEU A 118 -12.48 -4.60 -6.87
C LEU A 118 -12.18 -4.03 -5.48
N TRP A 119 -10.91 -3.90 -5.13
CA TRP A 119 -10.51 -3.25 -3.89
C TRP A 119 -11.01 -1.81 -3.81
N HIS A 120 -10.75 -1.00 -4.84
CA HIS A 120 -11.20 0.39 -4.87
C HIS A 120 -12.72 0.49 -5.06
N LYS A 121 -13.33 -0.50 -5.72
CA LYS A 121 -14.78 -0.65 -5.82
C LYS A 121 -15.46 -0.77 -4.47
N GLY A 122 -14.99 -1.67 -3.63
CA GLY A 122 -15.53 -1.84 -2.28
C GLY A 122 -15.39 -0.56 -1.44
N ILE A 123 -14.27 0.15 -1.56
CA ILE A 123 -14.05 1.43 -0.86
C ILE A 123 -15.11 2.46 -1.28
N TYR A 124 -15.25 2.77 -2.58
CA TYR A 124 -16.20 3.82 -2.98
C TYR A 124 -17.65 3.40 -2.76
N GLN A 125 -17.99 2.10 -2.83
CA GLN A 125 -19.34 1.62 -2.53
C GLN A 125 -19.71 1.93 -1.07
N TYR A 126 -18.80 1.64 -0.13
CA TYR A 126 -19.03 2.01 1.25
C TYR A 126 -19.11 3.52 1.45
N GLU A 127 -18.22 4.27 0.80
CA GLU A 127 -18.11 5.70 1.08
C GLU A 127 -19.22 6.55 0.45
N LEU A 128 -19.70 6.15 -0.72
CA LEU A 128 -20.78 6.85 -1.43
C LEU A 128 -22.16 6.32 -1.06
N ASP A 129 -22.31 5.01 -0.93
CA ASP A 129 -23.63 4.37 -0.77
C ASP A 129 -23.91 3.94 0.69
N LYS A 130 -22.87 3.94 1.57
CA LYS A 130 -22.93 3.49 2.98
C LYS A 130 -23.48 2.08 3.17
N ASP A 131 -23.32 1.25 2.13
CA ASP A 131 -23.69 -0.16 2.11
C ASP A 131 -22.49 -1.03 2.53
N LEU A 132 -22.45 -1.37 3.82
CA LEU A 132 -21.38 -2.18 4.42
C LEU A 132 -21.33 -3.60 3.85
N GLU A 133 -22.49 -4.25 3.70
CA GLU A 133 -22.58 -5.65 3.30
C GLU A 133 -22.05 -5.83 1.86
N LYS A 134 -22.49 -4.97 0.94
CA LYS A 134 -22.05 -5.00 -0.44
C LYS A 134 -20.57 -4.65 -0.60
N ALA A 135 -20.09 -3.66 0.14
CA ALA A 135 -18.69 -3.28 0.13
C ALA A 135 -17.81 -4.42 0.63
N GLU A 136 -18.16 -5.03 1.77
CA GLU A 136 -17.44 -6.17 2.33
C GLU A 136 -17.42 -7.36 1.37
N GLN A 137 -18.57 -7.71 0.77
CA GLN A 137 -18.65 -8.78 -0.22
C GLN A 137 -17.66 -8.53 -1.38
N THR A 138 -17.67 -7.32 -1.93
CA THR A 138 -16.78 -6.94 -3.04
C THR A 138 -15.30 -7.02 -2.65
N LEU A 139 -14.94 -6.60 -1.42
CA LEU A 139 -13.57 -6.68 -0.92
C LEU A 139 -13.12 -8.14 -0.68
N ARG A 140 -14.01 -9.00 -0.18
CA ARG A 140 -13.73 -10.43 -0.02
C ARG A 140 -13.58 -11.14 -1.36
N GLU A 141 -14.38 -10.77 -2.36
CA GLU A 141 -14.20 -11.22 -3.73
C GLU A 141 -12.83 -10.80 -4.28
N ALA A 142 -12.40 -9.56 -4.02
CA ALA A 142 -11.07 -9.07 -4.40
C ALA A 142 -9.94 -9.91 -3.79
N ILE A 143 -10.04 -10.29 -2.51
CA ILE A 143 -9.08 -11.18 -1.85
C ILE A 143 -9.08 -12.56 -2.52
N LYS A 144 -10.27 -13.15 -2.74
CA LYS A 144 -10.43 -14.49 -3.33
C LYS A 144 -9.79 -14.64 -4.71
N LEU A 145 -9.67 -13.56 -5.48
CA LEU A 145 -9.03 -13.60 -6.80
C LEU A 145 -7.55 -13.99 -6.74
N THR A 146 -6.82 -13.57 -5.70
CA THR A 146 -5.36 -13.80 -5.60
C THR A 146 -4.96 -14.72 -4.45
N HIS A 147 -5.86 -14.92 -3.49
CA HIS A 147 -5.59 -15.73 -2.32
C HIS A 147 -5.52 -17.21 -2.71
N THR A 148 -4.29 -17.71 -2.83
CA THR A 148 -4.00 -19.06 -3.35
C THR A 148 -3.84 -20.10 -2.26
N THR A 149 -3.43 -19.69 -1.05
CA THR A 149 -3.25 -20.59 0.10
C THR A 149 -3.72 -19.89 1.37
N ASN A 150 -4.40 -20.61 2.25
CA ASN A 150 -4.87 -20.07 3.55
C ASN A 150 -3.72 -19.69 4.52
N LYS A 151 -2.46 -19.88 4.11
CA LYS A 151 -1.27 -19.68 4.96
C LYS A 151 -0.47 -18.44 4.60
N ILE A 152 -0.61 -17.92 3.38
CA ILE A 152 0.22 -16.83 2.87
C ILE A 152 -0.70 -15.72 2.39
N TRP A 153 -0.55 -14.57 3.03
CA TRP A 153 -1.28 -13.35 2.70
C TRP A 153 -0.33 -12.38 2.00
N THR A 154 -0.78 -11.77 0.93
CA THR A 154 -0.01 -10.70 0.28
C THR A 154 -0.25 -9.37 0.99
N GLU A 155 0.70 -8.42 0.86
CA GLU A 155 0.53 -7.06 1.40
C GLU A 155 -0.77 -6.40 0.91
N ARG A 156 -1.15 -6.63 -0.36
CA ARG A 156 -2.39 -6.10 -0.92
C ARG A 156 -3.63 -6.72 -0.28
N GLU A 157 -3.63 -8.03 -0.04
CA GLU A 157 -4.74 -8.69 0.67
C GLU A 157 -4.86 -8.19 2.11
N ILE A 158 -3.73 -7.97 2.79
CA ILE A 158 -3.66 -7.36 4.11
C ILE A 158 -4.23 -5.93 4.09
N GLU A 159 -3.88 -5.11 3.10
CA GLU A 159 -4.44 -3.77 2.97
C GLU A 159 -5.96 -3.77 2.69
N ILE A 160 -6.46 -4.76 1.94
CA ILE A 160 -7.89 -4.94 1.73
C ILE A 160 -8.57 -5.27 3.06
N LEU A 161 -8.02 -6.20 3.85
CA LEU A 161 -8.53 -6.52 5.18
C LEU A 161 -8.52 -5.29 6.10
N LEU A 162 -7.45 -4.48 6.09
CA LEU A 162 -7.41 -3.24 6.85
C LEU A 162 -8.58 -2.31 6.52
N ASN A 163 -8.96 -2.21 5.24
CA ASN A 163 -10.11 -1.39 4.85
C ASN A 163 -11.45 -2.00 5.32
N ILE A 164 -11.60 -3.32 5.32
CA ILE A 164 -12.77 -3.97 5.94
C ILE A 164 -12.87 -3.59 7.43
N GLY A 165 -11.75 -3.66 8.17
CA GLY A 165 -11.72 -3.23 9.57
C GLY A 165 -12.09 -1.76 9.76
N VAL A 166 -11.68 -0.87 8.84
CA VAL A 166 -12.07 0.56 8.88
C VAL A 166 -13.59 0.71 8.69
N MET A 167 -14.18 -0.02 7.75
CA MET A 167 -15.62 0.00 7.52
C MET A 167 -16.40 -0.49 8.73
N TYR A 168 -15.95 -1.57 9.41
CA TYR A 168 -16.57 -2.00 10.67
C TYR A 168 -16.47 -0.95 11.77
N PHE A 169 -15.31 -0.31 11.91
CA PHE A 169 -15.12 0.75 12.90
C PHE A 169 -16.06 1.93 12.65
N GLU A 170 -16.15 2.40 11.39
CA GLU A 170 -17.00 3.52 11.02
C GLU A 170 -18.49 3.21 11.16
N SER A 171 -18.89 1.96 10.92
CA SER A 171 -20.24 1.48 11.18
C SER A 171 -20.53 1.17 12.66
N GLY A 172 -19.56 1.35 13.55
CA GLY A 172 -19.71 1.17 15.00
C GLY A 172 -19.58 -0.28 15.51
N PHE A 173 -19.25 -1.23 14.64
CA PHE A 173 -19.00 -2.63 15.01
C PHE A 173 -17.57 -2.81 15.56
N LEU A 174 -17.32 -2.25 16.74
CA LEU A 174 -15.98 -2.13 17.33
C LEU A 174 -15.31 -3.50 17.57
N GLU A 175 -16.05 -4.49 18.06
CA GLU A 175 -15.53 -5.82 18.33
C GLU A 175 -15.15 -6.55 17.03
N HIS A 176 -15.94 -6.36 15.97
CA HIS A 176 -15.66 -6.92 14.65
C HIS A 176 -14.42 -6.27 14.03
N ALA A 177 -14.30 -4.94 14.16
CA ALA A 177 -13.11 -4.20 13.74
C ALA A 177 -11.86 -4.71 14.47
N LEU A 178 -11.92 -4.84 15.79
CA LEU A 178 -10.78 -5.32 16.60
C LEU A 178 -10.39 -6.76 16.25
N ALA A 179 -11.36 -7.65 16.07
CA ALA A 179 -11.12 -9.03 15.65
C ALA A 179 -10.43 -9.08 14.27
N ASN A 180 -10.91 -8.28 13.32
CA ASN A 180 -10.31 -8.17 11.99
C ASN A 180 -8.87 -7.62 12.05
N TYR A 181 -8.60 -6.60 12.85
CA TYR A 181 -7.25 -6.07 13.02
C TYR A 181 -6.30 -7.05 13.70
N LYS A 182 -6.77 -7.87 14.65
CA LYS A 182 -5.97 -8.96 15.24
C LYS A 182 -5.61 -10.03 14.20
N GLU A 183 -6.54 -10.35 13.31
CA GLU A 183 -6.27 -11.23 12.17
C GLU A 183 -5.19 -10.64 11.25
N VAL A 184 -5.33 -9.36 10.89
CA VAL A 184 -4.34 -8.65 10.07
C VAL A 184 -2.96 -8.64 10.73
N LYS A 185 -2.89 -8.41 12.05
CA LYS A 185 -1.62 -8.45 12.80
C LYS A 185 -0.92 -9.80 12.64
N THR A 186 -1.67 -10.89 12.75
CA THR A 186 -1.16 -12.26 12.60
C THR A 186 -0.59 -12.48 11.18
N HIS A 187 -1.28 -11.98 10.16
CA HIS A 187 -0.82 -12.09 8.77
C HIS A 187 0.45 -11.29 8.50
N ILE A 188 0.59 -10.10 9.10
CA ILE A 188 1.82 -9.29 9.01
C ILE A 188 2.99 -10.00 9.70
N GLU A 189 2.78 -10.59 10.88
CA GLU A 189 3.84 -11.29 11.63
C GLU A 189 4.32 -12.56 10.91
N ALA A 190 3.48 -13.16 10.06
CA ALA A 190 3.84 -14.30 9.23
C ALA A 190 4.65 -13.91 7.97
N LEU A 191 4.71 -12.63 7.59
CA LEU A 191 5.45 -12.18 6.42
C LEU A 191 6.97 -12.16 6.68
N PRO A 192 7.80 -12.67 5.74
CA PRO A 192 9.25 -12.62 5.90
C PRO A 192 9.80 -11.19 5.76
N HIS A 193 9.15 -10.35 4.95
CA HIS A 193 9.50 -8.96 4.73
C HIS A 193 8.23 -8.17 4.40
N LEU A 194 8.15 -6.95 4.93
CA LEU A 194 7.09 -5.98 4.63
C LEU A 194 7.70 -4.85 3.80
N ASN A 195 7.25 -4.64 2.57
CA ASN A 195 7.77 -3.59 1.69
C ASN A 195 7.09 -2.25 1.97
N ASP A 196 5.76 -2.24 2.14
CA ASP A 196 5.05 -1.04 2.56
C ASP A 196 4.97 -0.95 4.10
N TYR A 197 5.94 -0.23 4.67
CA TYR A 197 6.01 -0.01 6.12
C TYR A 197 4.80 0.75 6.69
N THR A 198 4.02 1.47 5.86
CA THR A 198 2.84 2.21 6.33
C THR A 198 1.70 1.29 6.76
N ILE A 199 1.68 0.04 6.29
CA ILE A 199 0.64 -0.95 6.62
C ILE A 199 0.60 -1.19 8.13
N LYS A 200 1.75 -1.43 8.75
CA LYS A 200 1.84 -1.69 10.20
C LYS A 200 1.48 -0.45 11.02
N THR A 201 1.89 0.74 10.57
CA THR A 201 1.49 2.01 11.20
C THR A 201 -0.02 2.21 11.17
N ARG A 202 -0.67 2.00 10.01
CA ARG A 202 -2.12 2.09 9.84
C ARG A 202 -2.86 1.09 10.71
N LEU A 203 -2.37 -0.15 10.78
CA LEU A 203 -2.94 -1.19 11.64
C LEU A 203 -2.97 -0.74 13.11
N PHE A 204 -1.81 -0.34 13.65
CA PHE A 204 -1.71 0.05 15.05
C PHE A 204 -2.50 1.31 15.36
N TYR A 205 -2.49 2.29 14.45
CA TYR A 205 -3.34 3.47 14.59
C TYR A 205 -4.84 3.12 14.63
N ASN A 206 -5.29 2.22 13.76
CA ASN A 206 -6.68 1.78 13.73
C ASN A 206 -7.07 0.96 14.96
N ILE A 207 -6.20 0.08 15.46
CA ILE A 207 -6.40 -0.62 16.74
C ILE A 207 -6.53 0.40 17.87
N ALA A 208 -5.61 1.37 17.95
CA ALA A 208 -5.65 2.42 18.97
C ALA A 208 -6.96 3.21 18.94
N ARG A 209 -7.48 3.54 17.75
CA ARG A 209 -8.79 4.19 17.59
C ARG A 209 -9.93 3.35 18.13
N VAL A 210 -9.95 2.04 17.86
CA VAL A 210 -10.96 1.12 18.41
C VAL A 210 -10.89 1.09 19.93
N LEU A 211 -9.70 0.88 20.50
CA LEU A 211 -9.48 0.80 21.95
C LEU A 211 -9.90 2.10 22.66
N THR A 212 -9.62 3.27 22.08
CA THR A 212 -10.11 4.56 22.61
C THR A 212 -11.63 4.60 22.67
N ARG A 213 -12.34 4.07 21.66
CA ARG A 213 -13.81 4.01 21.65
C ARG A 213 -14.37 3.02 22.68
N LEU A 214 -13.58 2.00 23.03
CA LEU A 214 -13.85 1.06 24.12
C LEU A 214 -13.41 1.58 25.49
N LEU A 215 -12.90 2.82 25.58
CA LEU A 215 -12.38 3.46 26.80
C LEU A 215 -11.10 2.80 27.35
N GLU A 216 -10.42 1.98 26.55
CA GLU A 216 -9.15 1.32 26.88
C GLU A 216 -7.95 2.21 26.52
N TYR A 217 -7.87 3.39 27.15
CA TYR A 217 -6.92 4.45 26.79
C TYR A 217 -5.45 4.05 26.93
N GLN A 218 -5.13 3.25 27.95
CA GLN A 218 -3.75 2.85 28.23
C GLN A 218 -3.22 1.92 27.12
N GLU A 219 -3.98 0.88 26.76
CA GLU A 219 -3.62 -0.02 25.67
C GLU A 219 -3.59 0.71 24.33
N SER A 220 -4.55 1.63 24.09
CA SER A 220 -4.55 2.52 22.92
C SER A 220 -3.23 3.31 22.81
N ASN A 221 -2.77 3.90 23.92
CA ASN A 221 -1.51 4.65 23.97
C ASN A 221 -0.28 3.76 23.72
N GLU A 222 -0.30 2.50 24.15
CA GLU A 222 0.77 1.54 23.91
C GLU A 222 0.88 1.22 22.40
N TYR A 223 -0.23 0.92 21.73
CA TYR A 223 -0.24 0.75 20.27
C TYR A 223 0.24 2.00 19.52
N CYS A 224 -0.15 3.20 19.96
CA CYS A 224 0.37 4.43 19.36
C CYS A 224 1.89 4.57 19.54
N LYS A 225 2.43 4.25 20.72
CA LYS A 225 3.88 4.31 20.99
C LYS A 225 4.64 3.27 20.16
N GLU A 226 4.11 2.06 20.02
CA GLU A 226 4.69 1.04 19.13
C GLU A 226 4.70 1.50 17.67
N ALA A 227 3.62 2.14 17.21
CA ALA A 227 3.54 2.70 15.85
C ALA A 227 4.54 3.84 15.64
N ILE A 228 4.72 4.72 16.63
CA ILE A 228 5.72 5.80 16.60
C ILE A 228 7.13 5.21 16.52
N HIS A 229 7.44 4.21 17.34
CA HIS A 229 8.74 3.54 17.30
C HIS A 229 8.98 2.90 15.92
N TRP A 230 7.97 2.24 15.36
CA TRP A 230 8.04 1.67 14.01
C TRP A 230 8.28 2.73 12.93
N CYS A 231 7.61 3.88 13.02
CA CYS A 231 7.83 5.02 12.13
C CYS A 231 9.28 5.51 12.17
N ILE A 232 9.83 5.66 13.38
CA ILE A 232 11.22 6.10 13.59
C ILE A 232 12.22 5.06 13.06
N ASP A 233 12.04 3.77 13.37
CA ASP A 233 12.92 2.69 12.91
C ASP A 233 12.96 2.52 11.38
N LYS A 234 11.88 2.94 10.70
CA LYS A 234 11.74 2.85 9.23
C LYS A 234 11.90 4.18 8.51
N ASP A 235 12.34 5.23 9.20
CA ASP A 235 12.49 6.58 8.66
C ASP A 235 11.23 7.09 7.91
N ASN A 236 10.04 6.77 8.46
CA ASN A 236 8.76 7.04 7.81
C ASN A 236 7.88 7.94 8.68
N MET A 237 7.53 9.14 8.18
CA MET A 237 6.69 10.10 8.90
C MET A 237 5.18 9.92 8.69
N TYR A 238 4.75 8.93 7.90
CA TYR A 238 3.33 8.69 7.62
C TYR A 238 2.55 8.38 8.90
N LEU A 239 1.46 9.11 9.17
CA LEU A 239 0.65 9.08 10.39
C LEU A 239 1.35 9.48 11.70
N LEU A 240 2.59 9.96 11.66
CA LEU A 240 3.35 10.26 12.88
C LEU A 240 2.70 11.39 13.70
N GLY A 241 2.16 12.41 13.02
CA GLY A 241 1.44 13.51 13.67
C GLY A 241 0.13 13.03 14.29
N GLU A 242 -0.63 12.22 13.57
CA GLU A 242 -1.89 11.63 14.00
C GLU A 242 -1.71 10.70 15.21
N LEU A 243 -0.62 9.94 15.26
CA LEU A 243 -0.29 9.08 16.39
C LEU A 243 0.01 9.90 17.66
N HIS A 244 0.81 10.96 17.54
CA HIS A 244 1.05 11.87 18.67
C HIS A 244 -0.24 12.57 19.10
N TYR A 245 -1.06 13.03 18.16
CA TYR A 245 -2.34 13.64 18.45
C TYR A 245 -3.27 12.66 19.17
N HIS A 246 -3.31 11.39 18.75
CA HIS A 246 -4.18 10.38 19.34
C HIS A 246 -3.83 10.07 20.80
N ILE A 247 -2.53 10.01 21.13
CA ILE A 247 -2.09 9.91 22.52
C ILE A 247 -2.51 11.16 23.31
N GLY A 248 -2.31 12.35 22.73
CA GLY A 248 -2.74 13.60 23.37
C GLY A 248 -4.24 13.67 23.62
N TYR A 249 -5.04 13.15 22.69
CA TYR A 249 -6.49 13.04 22.79
C TYR A 249 -6.91 12.03 23.88
N ASN A 250 -6.25 10.87 23.97
CA ASN A 250 -6.49 9.93 25.06
C ASN A 250 -6.17 10.54 26.43
N CYS A 251 -5.05 11.28 26.56
CA CYS A 251 -4.71 11.99 27.79
C CYS A 251 -5.76 13.05 28.15
N GLU A 252 -6.26 13.80 27.17
CA GLU A 252 -7.34 14.78 27.35
C GLU A 252 -8.62 14.11 27.89
N LEU A 253 -9.01 12.95 27.34
CA LEU A 253 -10.16 12.17 27.83
C LEU A 253 -9.98 11.63 29.26
N GLN A 254 -8.73 11.47 29.70
CA GLN A 254 -8.37 11.06 31.06
C GLN A 254 -8.11 12.25 32.00
N GLU A 255 -8.36 13.48 31.53
CA GLU A 255 -8.11 14.74 32.26
C GLU A 255 -6.62 15.02 32.58
N ASP A 256 -5.68 14.27 31.98
CA ASP A 256 -4.24 14.54 32.06
C ASP A 256 -3.84 15.63 31.05
N ARG A 257 -4.08 16.89 31.44
CA ARG A 257 -3.84 18.07 30.60
C ARG A 257 -2.36 18.30 30.29
N GLU A 258 -1.47 17.98 31.21
CA GLU A 258 -0.02 18.16 31.00
C GLU A 258 0.48 17.24 29.87
N SER A 259 0.17 15.95 29.96
CA SER A 259 0.55 15.00 28.91
C SER A 259 -0.17 15.31 27.60
N ALA A 260 -1.46 15.65 27.65
CA ALA A 260 -2.24 16.02 26.47
C ALA A 260 -1.55 17.15 25.68
N ARG A 261 -1.20 18.24 26.37
CA ARG A 261 -0.50 19.38 25.77
C ARG A 261 0.84 18.99 25.17
N LYS A 262 1.65 18.20 25.89
CA LYS A 262 2.97 17.74 25.42
C LYS A 262 2.87 16.94 24.12
N TYR A 263 1.92 16.01 24.04
CA TYR A 263 1.74 15.17 22.86
C TYR A 263 1.11 15.94 21.69
N MET A 264 0.16 16.83 21.96
CA MET A 264 -0.42 17.72 20.94
C MET A 264 0.61 18.68 20.34
N GLN A 265 1.57 19.18 21.13
CA GLN A 265 2.66 20.02 20.61
C GLN A 265 3.57 19.24 19.66
N LYS A 266 3.87 17.96 19.98
CA LYS A 266 4.64 17.09 19.07
C LYS A 266 3.88 16.85 17.77
N ALA A 267 2.57 16.62 17.84
CA ALA A 267 1.73 16.45 16.66
C ALA A 267 1.78 17.69 15.76
N LEU A 268 1.66 18.90 16.33
CA LEU A 268 1.78 20.16 15.59
C LEU A 268 3.09 20.28 14.84
N THR A 269 4.23 20.02 15.51
CA THR A 269 5.54 20.07 14.86
C THR A 269 5.62 19.13 13.67
N VAL A 270 5.05 17.92 13.78
CA VAL A 270 5.03 16.97 12.65
C VAL A 270 4.12 17.47 11.52
N PHE A 271 2.92 17.96 11.81
CA PHE A 271 2.01 18.50 10.79
C PHE A 271 2.60 19.71 10.06
N GLU A 272 3.28 20.61 10.77
CA GLU A 272 4.00 21.76 10.19
C GLU A 272 5.10 21.30 9.23
N LEU A 273 5.90 20.28 9.60
CA LEU A 273 6.95 19.71 8.75
C LEU A 273 6.38 18.99 7.51
N GLN A 274 5.14 18.49 7.60
CA GLN A 274 4.46 17.81 6.49
C GLN A 274 3.63 18.75 5.61
N GLU A 275 3.58 20.04 5.94
CA GLU A 275 2.70 21.04 5.31
C GLU A 275 1.21 20.59 5.30
N ASP A 276 0.78 19.87 6.34
CA ASP A 276 -0.62 19.44 6.50
C ASP A 276 -1.36 20.37 7.47
N ASP A 277 -1.89 21.45 6.91
CA ASP A 277 -2.58 22.50 7.67
C ASP A 277 -3.97 22.10 8.19
N LYS A 278 -4.49 20.92 7.80
CA LYS A 278 -5.88 20.51 8.10
C LYS A 278 -6.18 20.50 9.60
N TYR A 279 -5.20 20.12 10.42
CA TYR A 279 -5.39 19.89 11.85
C TYR A 279 -4.75 20.96 12.74
N ILE A 280 -3.90 21.84 12.20
CA ILE A 280 -3.09 22.79 12.98
C ILE A 280 -3.97 23.75 13.78
N ASN A 281 -4.94 24.39 13.14
CA ASN A 281 -5.83 25.36 13.80
C ASN A 281 -6.67 24.73 14.92
N PHE A 282 -7.13 23.51 14.69
CA PHE A 282 -7.93 22.76 15.67
C PHE A 282 -7.11 22.39 16.91
N ILE A 283 -5.89 21.88 16.71
CA ILE A 283 -5.01 21.48 17.82
C ILE A 283 -4.53 22.72 18.61
N ASN A 284 -4.18 23.81 17.92
CA ASN A 284 -3.79 25.07 18.56
C ASN A 284 -4.89 25.63 19.47
N LYS A 285 -6.16 25.48 19.09
CA LYS A 285 -7.28 25.89 19.94
C LYS A 285 -7.34 25.04 21.22
N LYS A 286 -7.25 23.71 21.09
CA LYS A 286 -7.24 22.80 22.24
C LYS A 286 -6.11 23.09 23.22
N ILE A 287 -4.90 23.35 22.72
CA ILE A 287 -3.74 23.65 23.58
C ILE A 287 -3.96 24.91 24.42
N LYS A 288 -4.64 25.93 23.89
CA LYS A 288 -4.95 27.17 24.63
C LYS A 288 -5.96 26.94 25.76
N ASP A 289 -6.82 25.94 25.63
CA ASP A 289 -7.84 25.59 26.60
C ASP A 289 -7.29 24.75 27.78
N PHE A 290 -6.03 24.28 27.70
CA PHE A 290 -5.33 23.65 28.82
C PHE A 290 -4.60 24.73 29.66
N PRO A 291 -5.13 25.14 30.83
CA PRO A 291 -4.43 26.09 31.69
C PRO A 291 -3.09 25.51 32.19
N ILE A 292 -2.16 26.43 32.47
CA ILE A 292 -0.83 26.15 33.05
C ILE A 292 -0.98 25.63 34.48
#